data_AF-A0A6S7GLN1-F1
#
_entry.id   AF-A0A6S7GLN1-F1
#
_cell.length_a   1.000
_cell.length_b   1.000
_cell.length_c   1.000
_cell.angle_alpha   90.00
_cell.angle_beta   90.00
_cell.angle_gamma   90.00
#
_symmetry.space_group_name_H-M   'P 1'
#
loop_
_entity.id
_entity.type
_entity.pdbx_description
1 polymer ?
#
loop_
_entity_poly.entity_id
_entity_poly.type
_entity_poly.pdbx_seq_one_letter_code
_entity_poly.pdbx_strand_id
1 'polypeptide(L)'
;MNKLIFLDVTSLKTNIIAQFREPTYEVCGLNCADYRFCVAFNYKEKSEGHEWNCQLTNTTQHNFDNNASRKKRVWTFIKDNVDRSQVALCRGEVNECHNGGTMIWDPEKPFKCLCKKGYEGEICEKGDNNINEYEGVHSTRDLKAYIYSHAH
;
A
#
# COMPACT_ATOMS: atom_id res chain seq x y z
N MET A 1 9.12 9.84 -12.15
CA MET A 1 8.07 9.26 -11.29
C MET A 1 6.86 10.18 -11.34
N ASN A 2 5.68 9.67 -11.68
CA ASN A 2 4.45 10.45 -11.67
C ASN A 2 3.86 10.41 -10.26
N LYS A 3 4.01 11.50 -9.49
CA LYS A 3 3.32 11.68 -8.21
C LYS A 3 1.95 12.30 -8.47
N LEU A 4 0.91 11.77 -7.82
CA LEU A 4 -0.42 12.41 -7.83
C LEU A 4 -0.57 13.22 -6.54
N ILE A 5 -0.84 14.52 -6.70
CA ILE A 5 -0.86 15.49 -5.62
C ILE A 5 -2.26 16.11 -5.54
N PHE A 6 -2.82 16.16 -4.33
CA PHE A 6 -4.10 16.77 -4.02
C PHE A 6 -3.87 17.88 -3.00
N LEU A 7 -4.07 19.14 -3.42
CA LEU A 7 -3.85 20.33 -2.60
C LEU A 7 -5.11 20.71 -1.82
N ASP A 8 -4.94 21.56 -0.80
CA ASP A 8 -6.03 22.13 0.02
C ASP A 8 -7.00 21.08 0.58
N VAL A 9 -6.46 19.94 1.01
CA VAL A 9 -7.24 18.87 1.63
C VAL A 9 -7.27 19.01 3.15
N THR A 10 -8.21 18.33 3.79
CA THR A 10 -8.25 18.21 5.25
C THR A 10 -7.30 17.13 5.75
N SER A 11 -6.97 17.15 7.05
CA SER A 11 -6.29 16.04 7.72
C SER A 11 -7.05 14.72 7.50
N LEU A 12 -6.32 13.62 7.37
CA LEU A 12 -6.91 12.28 7.42
C LEU A 12 -7.56 12.05 8.78
N LYS A 13 -8.66 11.28 8.79
CA LYS A 13 -9.40 10.87 9.99
C LYS A 13 -9.47 9.36 10.17
N THR A 14 -9.28 8.60 9.10
CA THR A 14 -9.35 7.13 9.07
C THR A 14 -8.17 6.59 8.27
N ASN A 15 -7.89 5.28 8.42
CA ASN A 15 -6.82 4.59 7.71
C ASN A 15 -5.43 5.26 7.89
N ILE A 16 -5.22 5.88 9.06
CA ILE A 16 -3.94 6.45 9.45
C ILE A 16 -3.15 5.34 10.13
N ILE A 17 -1.99 5.00 9.57
CA ILE A 17 -1.14 3.93 10.11
C ILE A 17 0.01 4.47 10.97
N ALA A 18 0.39 5.74 10.77
CA ALA A 18 1.36 6.44 11.61
C ALA A 18 1.24 7.96 11.44
N GLN A 19 1.72 8.72 12.43
CA GLN A 19 1.75 10.18 12.41
C GLN A 19 3.07 10.70 12.99
N PHE A 20 3.61 11.75 12.37
CA PHE A 20 4.91 12.31 12.71
C PHE A 20 4.93 13.83 12.66
N ARG A 21 5.97 14.38 13.26
CA ARG A 21 6.38 15.78 13.11
C ARG A 21 7.63 15.81 12.27
N GLU A 22 7.49 16.22 11.03
CA GLU A 22 8.56 16.20 10.04
C GLU A 22 8.87 17.59 9.49
N PRO A 23 10.15 17.93 9.27
CA PRO A 23 10.53 19.25 8.82
C PRO A 23 10.07 19.53 7.39
N THR A 24 9.97 18.50 6.54
CA THR A 24 9.58 18.64 5.13
C THR A 24 8.71 17.48 4.65
N TYR A 25 8.02 17.66 3.52
CA TYR A 25 7.21 16.61 2.92
C TYR A 25 8.07 15.46 2.37
N GLU A 26 9.33 15.71 2.00
CA GLU A 26 10.27 14.66 1.58
C GLU A 26 10.56 13.70 2.72
N VAL A 27 10.79 14.19 3.94
CA VAL A 27 11.02 13.32 5.11
C VAL A 27 9.75 12.53 5.45
N CYS A 28 8.57 13.15 5.34
CA CYS A 28 7.30 12.43 5.47
C CYS A 28 7.15 11.32 4.39
N GLY A 29 7.59 11.59 3.16
CA GLY A 29 7.64 10.60 2.08
C GLY A 29 8.63 9.47 2.32
N LEU A 30 9.81 9.77 2.89
CA LEU A 30 10.78 8.76 3.32
C LEU A 30 10.18 7.86 4.40
N ASN A 31 9.52 8.42 5.42
CA ASN A 31 8.78 7.64 6.41
C ASN A 31 7.70 6.76 5.75
N CYS A 32 6.99 7.26 4.73
CA CYS A 32 6.05 6.42 3.99
C CYS A 32 6.76 5.25 3.30
N ALA A 33 7.88 5.49 2.62
CA ALA A 33 8.69 4.44 2.00
C ALA A 33 9.19 3.41 3.02
N ASP A 34 9.42 3.87 4.25
CA ASP A 34 9.88 3.08 5.40
C ASP A 34 8.81 2.17 5.97
N TYR A 35 7.57 2.64 6.00
CA TYR A 35 6.44 1.93 6.57
C TYR A 35 5.86 0.94 5.55
N ARG A 36 6.08 -0.36 5.78
CA ARG A 36 5.68 -1.49 4.93
C ARG A 36 4.32 -1.36 4.24
N PHE A 37 3.30 -0.86 4.95
CA PHE A 37 1.92 -0.76 4.45
C PHE A 37 1.50 0.62 3.99
N CYS A 38 2.37 1.63 4.05
CA CYS A 38 2.03 2.95 3.53
C CYS A 38 1.83 2.88 2.01
N VAL A 39 0.90 3.65 1.46
CA VAL A 39 0.71 3.79 0.00
C VAL A 39 0.54 5.25 -0.42
N ALA A 40 0.32 6.13 0.55
CA ALA A 40 0.22 7.57 0.38
C ALA A 40 0.44 8.26 1.73
N PHE A 41 0.68 9.56 1.70
CA PHE A 41 0.79 10.37 2.90
C PHE A 41 0.11 11.72 2.75
N ASN A 42 -0.28 12.31 3.87
CA ASN A 42 -0.83 13.66 3.96
C ASN A 42 0.13 14.53 4.75
N TYR A 43 0.48 15.70 4.23
CA TYR A 43 1.47 16.59 4.82
C TYR A 43 0.98 18.04 4.91
N LYS A 44 1.41 18.79 5.92
CA LYS A 44 1.25 20.25 5.98
C LYS A 44 2.54 20.93 6.44
N GLU A 45 2.89 22.06 5.82
CA GLU A 45 4.09 22.83 6.19
C GLU A 45 3.95 23.58 7.53
N LYS A 46 2.72 23.83 7.99
CA LYS A 46 2.44 24.56 9.24
C LYS A 46 1.97 23.63 10.36
N SER A 47 2.79 23.48 11.38
CA SER A 47 2.34 23.10 12.72
C SER A 47 2.58 24.26 13.68
N GLU A 48 1.52 24.96 14.09
CA GLU A 48 1.60 25.73 15.34
C GLU A 48 1.60 24.74 16.50
N GLY A 49 2.57 24.86 17.40
CA GLY A 49 2.64 24.04 18.62
C GLY A 49 2.92 22.55 18.36
N HIS A 50 2.21 21.68 19.09
CA HIS A 50 2.49 20.24 19.17
C HIS A 50 1.75 19.37 18.12
N GLU A 51 1.17 19.96 17.08
CA GLU A 51 0.37 19.22 16.09
C GLU A 51 1.22 18.34 15.17
N TRP A 52 0.69 17.16 14.82
CA TRP A 52 1.24 16.33 13.75
C TRP A 52 1.08 17.02 12.40
N ASN A 53 2.09 16.90 11.55
CA ASN A 53 2.09 17.50 10.22
C ASN A 53 2.38 16.49 9.10
N CYS A 54 2.62 15.22 9.46
CA CYS A 54 2.77 14.09 8.55
C CYS A 54 1.83 12.97 8.99
N GLN A 55 0.98 12.47 8.09
CA GLN A 55 0.08 11.33 8.31
C GLN A 55 0.29 10.29 7.22
N LEU A 56 0.67 9.07 7.60
CA LEU A 56 0.83 7.95 6.68
C LEU A 56 -0.47 7.17 6.57
N THR A 57 -0.77 6.64 5.38
CA THR A 57 -1.98 5.84 5.16
C THR A 57 -1.71 4.60 4.30
N ASN A 58 -2.44 3.53 4.59
CA ASN A 58 -2.44 2.29 3.83
C ASN A 58 -3.46 2.26 2.67
N THR A 59 -4.14 3.38 2.40
CA THR A 59 -5.06 3.49 1.26
C THR A 59 -4.90 4.82 0.53
N THR A 60 -5.15 4.80 -0.77
CA THR A 60 -5.22 6.02 -1.59
C THR A 60 -6.63 6.61 -1.67
N GLN A 61 -7.63 5.92 -1.12
CA GLN A 61 -9.04 6.28 -1.18
C GLN A 61 -9.44 6.99 0.11
N HIS A 62 -9.60 8.31 0.04
CA HIS A 62 -9.99 9.16 1.16
C HIS A 62 -11.08 10.13 0.74
N ASN A 63 -12.03 10.36 1.66
CA ASN A 63 -13.06 11.39 1.52
C ASN A 63 -12.62 12.63 2.31
N PHE A 64 -12.16 13.65 1.61
CA PHE A 64 -11.80 14.94 2.23
C PHE A 64 -13.04 15.81 2.42
N ASP A 65 -13.10 16.54 3.54
CA ASP A 65 -14.21 17.45 3.82
C ASP A 65 -14.02 18.76 3.05
N ASN A 66 -14.66 18.83 1.88
CA ASN A 66 -14.60 20.00 1.00
C ASN A 66 -15.36 21.22 1.55
N ASN A 67 -16.25 21.01 2.53
CA ASN A 67 -17.02 22.08 3.17
C ASN A 67 -16.28 22.69 4.37
N ALA A 68 -15.16 22.09 4.78
CA ALA A 68 -14.34 22.60 5.86
C ALA A 68 -13.81 24.00 5.56
N SER A 69 -13.62 24.79 6.62
CA SER A 69 -13.02 26.12 6.52
C SER A 69 -11.60 26.03 5.92
N ARG A 70 -11.16 27.11 5.26
CA ARG A 70 -9.81 27.19 4.68
C ARG A 70 -8.70 26.91 5.70
N LYS A 71 -8.93 27.24 6.98
CA LYS A 71 -7.98 26.92 8.07
C LYS A 71 -7.77 25.42 8.30
N LYS A 72 -8.76 24.58 7.95
CA LYS A 72 -8.68 23.12 8.06
C LYS A 72 -8.15 22.46 6.78
N ARG A 73 -8.33 23.12 5.63
CA ARG A 73 -7.90 22.69 4.29
C ARG A 73 -6.51 23.21 3.95
N VAL A 74 -5.54 22.85 4.79
CA VAL A 74 -4.14 23.30 4.69
C VAL A 74 -3.18 22.15 4.45
N TRP A 75 -3.71 20.96 4.18
CA TRP A 75 -2.92 19.76 3.95
C TRP A 75 -2.79 19.46 2.47
N THR A 76 -1.75 18.71 2.13
CA THR A 76 -1.47 18.21 0.79
C THR A 76 -1.34 16.69 0.85
N PHE A 77 -2.21 16.00 0.12
CA PHE A 77 -2.20 14.56 0.03
C PHE A 77 -1.43 14.09 -1.20
N ILE A 78 -0.46 13.21 -0.99
CA ILE A 78 0.51 12.78 -1.99
C ILE A 78 0.44 11.26 -2.11
N LYS A 79 0.08 10.79 -3.31
CA LYS A 79 0.22 9.38 -3.68
C LYS A 79 1.60 9.21 -4.28
N ASP A 80 2.47 8.54 -3.54
CA ASP A 80 3.84 8.28 -3.96
C ASP A 80 3.99 6.81 -4.33
N ASN A 81 4.23 6.54 -5.62
CA ASN A 81 4.52 5.22 -6.14
C ASN A 81 6.00 4.90 -5.90
N VAL A 82 6.41 4.85 -4.63
CA VAL A 82 7.77 4.47 -4.28
C VAL A 82 7.92 2.98 -4.50
N ASP A 83 8.85 2.59 -5.37
CA ASP A 83 9.26 1.20 -5.51
C ASP A 83 9.95 0.74 -4.22
N ARG A 84 9.20 -0.02 -3.42
CA ARG A 84 9.64 -0.53 -2.11
C ARG A 84 10.52 -1.77 -2.23
N SER A 85 10.71 -2.32 -3.43
CA SER A 85 11.46 -3.57 -3.61
C SER A 85 12.86 -3.47 -3.01
N GLN A 86 13.55 -2.34 -3.22
CA GLN A 86 14.90 -2.15 -2.68
C GLN A 86 14.92 -1.92 -1.17
N VAL A 87 13.91 -1.26 -0.60
CA VAL A 87 13.84 -0.97 0.85
C VAL A 87 13.45 -2.22 1.65
N ALA A 88 12.51 -3.02 1.12
CA ALA A 88 12.07 -4.26 1.74
C ALA A 88 13.21 -5.27 1.90
N LEU A 89 14.08 -5.41 0.88
CA LEU A 89 15.26 -6.28 0.97
C LEU A 89 16.24 -5.83 2.05
N CYS A 90 16.56 -4.54 2.12
CA CYS A 90 17.52 -4.01 3.10
C CYS A 90 17.07 -4.18 4.56
N ARG A 91 15.76 -4.27 4.79
CA ARG A 91 15.15 -4.43 6.12
C ARG A 91 14.86 -5.87 6.52
N GLY A 92 15.14 -6.82 5.61
CA GLY A 92 14.75 -8.20 5.80
C GLY A 92 13.22 -8.37 5.88
N GLU A 93 12.44 -7.46 5.28
CA GLU A 93 11.00 -7.59 5.24
C GLU A 93 10.61 -8.72 4.29
N VAL A 94 10.40 -9.91 4.85
CA VAL A 94 9.93 -11.08 4.13
C VAL A 94 8.41 -11.14 4.11
N ASN A 95 7.83 -11.70 3.04
CA ASN A 95 6.41 -12.02 3.03
C ASN A 95 6.18 -13.24 3.94
N GLU A 96 5.53 -13.02 5.08
CA GLU A 96 5.25 -14.07 6.07
C GLU A 96 4.05 -14.94 5.67
N CYS A 97 3.29 -14.54 4.65
CA CYS A 97 2.19 -15.34 4.12
C CYS A 97 2.73 -16.48 3.23
N HIS A 98 2.33 -17.71 3.55
CA HIS A 98 2.64 -18.90 2.78
C HIS A 98 1.81 -18.97 1.49
N ASN A 99 2.20 -19.90 0.60
CA ASN A 99 1.45 -20.25 -0.61
C ASN A 99 1.08 -19.05 -1.51
N GLY A 100 1.97 -18.06 -1.55
CA GLY A 100 1.80 -16.84 -2.34
C GLY A 100 0.69 -15.92 -1.84
N GLY A 101 0.30 -16.02 -0.56
CA GLY A 101 -0.57 -15.04 0.10
C GLY A 101 0.05 -13.64 0.12
N THR A 102 -0.77 -12.62 0.32
CA THR A 102 -0.34 -11.21 0.36
C THR A 102 -0.52 -10.64 1.75
N MET A 103 0.54 -10.06 2.32
CA MET A 103 0.43 -9.30 3.57
C MET A 103 -0.36 -8.00 3.35
N ILE A 104 -1.34 -7.78 4.19
CA ILE A 104 -2.14 -6.56 4.24
C ILE A 104 -2.08 -5.96 5.65
N TRP A 105 -2.32 -4.65 5.74
CA TRP A 105 -2.41 -3.95 7.02
C TRP A 105 -3.54 -4.50 7.87
N ASP A 106 -3.29 -4.62 9.17
CA ASP A 106 -4.27 -4.94 10.18
C ASP A 106 -4.07 -3.97 11.37
N PRO A 107 -5.13 -3.38 11.95
CA PRO A 107 -5.00 -2.46 13.07
C PRO A 107 -4.69 -3.14 14.42
N GLU A 108 -4.93 -4.44 14.54
CA GLU A 108 -4.77 -5.22 15.78
C GLU A 108 -3.56 -6.16 15.74
N LYS A 109 -3.09 -6.52 14.54
CA LYS A 109 -1.95 -7.41 14.30
C LYS A 109 -0.83 -6.71 13.52
N PRO A 110 0.41 -7.21 13.56
CA PRO A 110 1.49 -6.69 12.71
C PRO A 110 1.14 -6.72 11.22
N PHE A 111 0.39 -7.74 10.80
CA PHE A 111 -0.16 -7.90 9.46
C PHE A 111 -1.31 -8.91 9.48
N LYS A 112 -2.03 -9.00 8.36
CA LYS A 112 -2.94 -10.09 8.03
C LYS A 112 -2.59 -10.65 6.66
N CYS A 113 -2.80 -11.95 6.46
CA CYS A 113 -2.64 -12.56 5.15
C CYS A 113 -3.96 -12.59 4.37
N LEU A 114 -3.93 -12.11 3.14
CA LEU A 114 -4.93 -12.40 2.14
C LEU A 114 -4.50 -13.64 1.36
N CYS A 115 -5.17 -14.77 1.61
CA CYS A 115 -4.84 -16.03 0.99
C CYS A 115 -5.31 -16.09 -0.46
N LYS A 116 -4.52 -16.75 -1.31
CA LYS A 116 -4.96 -17.15 -2.64
C LYS A 116 -6.07 -18.19 -2.53
N LYS A 117 -6.89 -18.28 -3.58
CA LYS A 117 -8.00 -19.24 -3.67
C LYS A 117 -7.50 -20.66 -3.37
N GLY A 118 -8.23 -21.35 -2.49
CA GLY A 118 -7.94 -22.73 -2.06
C GLY A 118 -6.86 -22.86 -0.98
N TYR A 119 -6.30 -21.74 -0.50
CA TYR A 119 -5.51 -21.71 0.72
C TYR A 119 -6.26 -20.99 1.84
N GLU A 120 -6.03 -21.43 3.07
CA GLU A 120 -6.62 -20.89 4.28
C GLU A 120 -5.64 -20.97 5.47
N GLY A 121 -6.05 -20.42 6.61
CA GLY A 121 -5.20 -20.29 7.79
C GLY A 121 -4.80 -18.84 8.04
N GLU A 122 -4.12 -18.60 9.17
CA GLU A 122 -3.71 -17.26 9.58
C GLU A 122 -2.61 -16.70 8.66
N ILE A 123 -1.71 -17.59 8.23
CA ILE A 123 -0.62 -17.27 7.31
C ILE A 123 -0.75 -18.05 6.00
N CYS A 124 -1.95 -18.53 5.66
CA CYS A 124 -2.23 -19.32 4.46
C CYS A 124 -1.48 -20.65 4.40
N GLU A 125 -1.21 -21.26 5.55
CA GLU A 125 -0.43 -22.49 5.68
C GLU A 125 -1.18 -23.75 5.24
N LYS A 126 -2.52 -23.70 5.17
CA LYS A 126 -3.36 -24.83 4.79
C LYS A 126 -3.77 -24.69 3.33
N GLY A 127 -3.56 -25.74 2.55
CA GLY A 127 -4.10 -25.86 1.19
C GLY A 127 -5.20 -26.90 1.15
N ASP A 128 -6.22 -26.66 0.33
CA ASP A 128 -7.14 -27.73 -0.08
C ASP A 128 -6.39 -28.67 -1.02
N ASN A 129 -6.36 -29.97 -0.73
CA ASN A 129 -5.65 -30.95 -1.58
C ASN A 129 -6.29 -31.11 -2.97
N ASN A 130 -7.37 -30.39 -3.28
CA ASN A 130 -8.10 -30.42 -4.56
C ASN A 130 -7.85 -29.22 -5.49
N ILE A 131 -7.01 -28.26 -5.12
CA ILE A 131 -6.58 -27.21 -6.07
C ILE A 131 -5.43 -27.71 -6.92
N ASN A 132 -5.72 -28.03 -8.18
CA ASN A 132 -4.69 -28.16 -9.21
C ASN A 132 -3.92 -26.83 -9.29
N GLU A 133 -2.61 -26.88 -9.05
CA GLU A 133 -1.64 -25.77 -8.99
C GLU A 133 -1.48 -24.97 -10.31
N TYR A 134 -2.41 -25.12 -11.26
CA TYR A 134 -2.27 -24.74 -12.67
C TYR A 134 -3.14 -23.56 -13.13
N GLU A 135 -3.74 -22.75 -12.25
CA GLU A 135 -4.44 -21.52 -12.66
C GLU A 135 -3.61 -20.24 -12.48
N GLY A 136 -2.28 -20.34 -12.31
CA GLY A 136 -1.40 -19.20 -12.04
C GLY A 136 -0.24 -18.96 -13.01
N VAL A 137 0.01 -19.86 -13.96
CA VAL A 137 1.09 -19.69 -14.94
C VAL A 137 0.50 -19.93 -16.31
N HIS A 138 0.39 -18.89 -17.13
CA HIS A 138 0.32 -19.07 -18.58
C HIS A 138 1.55 -19.89 -18.98
N SER A 139 1.32 -21.18 -19.15
CA SER A 139 2.29 -22.13 -19.67
C SER A 139 2.74 -21.59 -21.03
N THR A 140 4.04 -21.37 -21.20
CA THR A 140 4.63 -21.02 -22.50
C THR A 140 4.40 -22.09 -23.57
N ARG A 141 3.79 -23.24 -23.21
CA ARG A 141 3.33 -24.28 -24.13
C ARG A 141 2.02 -23.90 -24.86
N ASP A 142 1.17 -23.05 -24.28
CA ASP A 142 -0.12 -22.67 -24.91
C ASP A 142 0.03 -21.54 -25.94
N LEU A 143 1.06 -20.69 -25.80
CA LEU A 143 1.40 -19.67 -26.82
C LEU A 143 1.81 -20.31 -28.15
N LYS A 144 2.47 -21.47 -28.13
CA LYS A 144 2.81 -22.21 -29.36
C LYS A 144 1.55 -22.76 -30.05
N ALA A 145 0.55 -23.24 -29.30
CA ALA A 145 -0.69 -23.74 -29.88
C ALA A 145 -1.58 -22.61 -30.47
N TYR A 146 -1.55 -21.42 -29.86
CA TYR A 146 -2.29 -20.26 -30.36
C TYR A 146 -1.69 -19.68 -31.66
N ILE A 147 -0.36 -19.60 -31.76
CA ILE A 147 0.33 -19.08 -32.96
C ILE A 147 0.15 -20.02 -34.17
N TYR A 148 0.16 -21.34 -33.97
CA TYR A 148 -0.01 -22.30 -35.06
C TYR A 148 -1.44 -22.38 -35.62
N SER A 149 -2.45 -21.96 -34.85
CA SER A 149 -3.87 -22.02 -35.28
C SER A 149 -4.36 -20.75 -35.98
N HIS A 150 -3.58 -19.67 -35.98
CA HIS A 150 -3.96 -18.37 -36.53
C HIS A 150 -2.98 -17.85 -37.61
N ALA A 151 -2.07 -18.70 -38.08
CA ALA A 151 -1.23 -18.42 -39.24
C ALA A 151 -1.92 -18.93 -40.52
N HIS A 152 -2.92 -18.18 -40.99
CA HIS A 152 -3.45 -18.27 -42.36
C HIS A 152 -3.57 -16.86 -42.93
#